data_AF-A0A9E2EL33-F1
#
_entry.id   AF-A0A9E2EL33-F1
#
_cell.length_a   1.000
_cell.length_b   1.000
_cell.length_c   1.000
_cell.angle_alpha   90.00
_cell.angle_beta   90.00
_cell.angle_gamma   90.00
#
_symmetry.space_group_name_H-M   'P 1'
#
loop_
_entity.id
_entity.type
_entity.pdbx_description
1 polymer ?
#
loop_
_entity_poly.entity_id
_entity_poly.type
_entity_poly.pdbx_seq_one_letter_code
_entity_poly.pdbx_strand_id
1 'polypeptide(L)' 'AALDQVERADEFDVPILLLHGSDDATVPVESADQFAEARPDIVRYQRFDGVDHVLLWNADPARYEAAVMGFLADVTFQE' A
#
# COMPACT_ATOMS: atom_id res chain seq x y z
N ALA A 1 -5.39 -12.73 -14.41
CA ALA A 1 -3.97 -12.53 -14.78
C ALA A 1 -3.09 -12.85 -13.55
N ALA A 2 -1.89 -13.43 -13.69
CA ALA A 2 -1.16 -13.93 -12.50
C ALA A 2 -0.76 -12.83 -11.47
N LEU A 3 -0.75 -11.57 -11.91
CA LEU A 3 -0.34 -10.39 -11.13
C LEU A 3 -1.48 -9.42 -10.82
N ASP A 4 -2.74 -9.84 -10.93
CA ASP A 4 -3.90 -9.01 -10.56
C ASP A 4 -4.27 -9.28 -9.09
N GLN A 5 -3.99 -8.32 -8.21
CA GLN A 5 -4.24 -8.43 -6.77
C GLN A 5 -5.71 -8.23 -6.43
N VAL A 6 -6.46 -7.50 -7.26
CA VAL A 6 -7.89 -7.25 -7.06
C VAL A 6 -8.67 -8.53 -7.37
N GLU A 7 -8.36 -9.18 -8.50
CA GLU A 7 -8.95 -10.48 -8.88
C GLU A 7 -8.69 -11.56 -7.82
N ARG A 8 -7.56 -11.46 -7.12
CA ARG A 8 -7.06 -12.46 -6.15
C ARG A 8 -7.14 -11.97 -4.71
N ALA A 9 -7.98 -10.97 -4.45
CA ALA A 9 -8.05 -10.31 -3.16
C ALA A 9 -8.33 -11.28 -2.00
N ASP A 10 -9.14 -12.31 -2.23
CA ASP A 10 -9.50 -13.31 -1.22
C ASP A 10 -8.38 -14.31 -0.89
N GLU A 11 -7.29 -14.33 -1.66
CA GLU A 11 -6.15 -15.23 -1.44
C GLU A 11 -5.17 -14.71 -0.38
N PHE A 12 -5.30 -13.45 0.05
CA PHE A 12 -4.44 -12.84 1.07
C PHE A 12 -5.01 -13.02 2.48
N ASP A 13 -4.20 -13.48 3.43
CA ASP A 13 -4.62 -13.77 4.81
C ASP A 13 -3.71 -13.11 5.88
N VAL A 14 -2.81 -12.24 5.45
CA VAL A 14 -1.88 -11.50 6.33
C VAL A 14 -2.11 -9.99 6.25
N PRO A 15 -1.78 -9.22 7.30
CA PRO A 15 -1.81 -7.76 7.24
C PRO A 15 -0.91 -7.22 6.13
N ILE A 16 -1.35 -6.16 5.44
CA ILE A 16 -0.65 -5.53 4.32
C ILE A 16 -0.56 -4.02 4.53
N LEU A 17 0.64 -3.46 4.41
CA LEU A 17 0.84 -2.03 4.18
C LEU A 17 0.92 -1.78 2.68
N LEU A 18 -0.01 -1.00 2.15
CA LEU A 18 -0.04 -0.57 0.76
C LEU A 18 0.38 0.90 0.69
N LEU A 19 1.40 1.22 -0.11
CA LEU A 19 1.88 2.58 -0.34
C LEU A 19 1.84 2.85 -1.85
N HIS A 20 1.17 3.92 -2.29
CA HIS A 20 1.04 4.22 -3.72
C HIS A 20 1.06 5.73 -4.00
N GLY A 21 1.66 6.13 -5.12
CA GLY A 21 1.72 7.52 -5.56
C GLY A 21 0.58 7.83 -6.54
N SER A 22 -0.16 8.93 -6.34
CA SER A 22 -1.34 9.22 -7.18
C SER A 22 -1.01 9.49 -8.65
N ASP A 23 0.24 9.85 -8.93
CA ASP A 23 0.72 10.25 -10.25
C ASP A 23 1.67 9.20 -10.83
N ASP A 24 1.64 7.96 -10.30
CA ASP A 24 2.40 6.83 -10.81
C ASP A 24 2.01 6.55 -12.28
N ALA A 25 2.92 6.89 -13.19
CA ALA A 25 2.72 6.73 -14.64
C ALA A 25 2.94 5.28 -15.12
N THR A 26 3.40 4.39 -14.25
CA THR A 26 3.70 2.98 -14.55
C THR A 26 2.56 2.06 -14.12
N VAL A 27 2.04 2.26 -12.90
CA VAL A 27 0.94 1.48 -12.33
C VAL A 27 -0.16 2.44 -11.85
N PRO A 28 -1.35 2.43 -12.49
CA PRO A 28 -2.44 3.33 -12.13
C PRO A 28 -2.86 3.15 -10.67
N VAL A 29 -3.01 4.27 -9.94
CA VAL A 29 -3.40 4.29 -8.52
C VAL A 29 -4.74 3.62 -8.25
N GLU A 30 -5.63 3.58 -9.24
CA GLU A 30 -6.94 2.93 -9.15
C GLU A 30 -6.83 1.44 -8.80
N SER A 31 -5.77 0.77 -9.22
CA SER A 31 -5.52 -0.63 -8.85
C SER A 31 -5.27 -0.79 -7.35
N ALA A 32 -4.48 0.11 -6.76
CA ALA A 32 -4.24 0.16 -5.32
C ALA A 32 -5.51 0.55 -4.55
N ASP A 33 -6.26 1.54 -5.06
CA ASP A 33 -7.54 1.96 -4.48
C ASP A 33 -8.54 0.80 -4.43
N GLN A 34 -8.70 0.06 -5.53
CA GLN A 34 -9.61 -1.10 -5.62
C GLN A 34 -9.20 -2.23 -4.69
N PHE A 35 -7.90 -2.53 -4.59
CA PHE A 35 -7.43 -3.58 -3.69
C PHE A 35 -7.66 -3.22 -2.21
N ALA A 36 -7.41 -1.95 -1.84
CA ALA A 36 -7.69 -1.46 -0.49
C ALA A 36 -9.19 -1.47 -0.15
N GLU A 37 -10.05 -1.15 -1.12
CA GLU A 37 -11.52 -1.24 -0.95
C GLU A 37 -12.01 -2.69 -0.86
N ALA A 38 -11.37 -3.62 -1.58
CA ALA A 38 -11.72 -5.03 -1.53
C ALA A 38 -11.32 -5.69 -0.20
N ARG A 39 -10.20 -5.28 0.40
CA ARG A 39 -9.65 -5.88 1.63
C ARG A 39 -9.36 -4.87 2.76
N PRO A 40 -10.35 -4.08 3.19
CA PRO A 40 -10.16 -3.08 4.25
C PRO A 40 -9.90 -3.73 5.62
N ASP A 41 -10.16 -5.03 5.75
CA ASP A 41 -9.90 -5.84 6.93
C ASP A 41 -8.40 -6.10 7.17
N ILE A 42 -7.58 -6.15 6.10
CA ILE A 42 -6.15 -6.45 6.19
C ILE A 42 -5.24 -5.39 5.55
N VAL A 43 -5.76 -4.50 4.71
CA VAL A 43 -4.97 -3.48 4.02
C VAL A 43 -4.99 -2.15 4.78
N ARG A 44 -3.80 -1.70 5.19
CA ARG A 44 -3.53 -0.32 5.61
C ARG A 44 -2.96 0.45 4.42
N TYR A 45 -3.75 1.35 3.85
CA TYR A 45 -3.37 2.08 2.64
C TYR A 45 -2.87 3.50 2.93
N GLN A 46 -1.76 3.89 2.30
CA GLN A 46 -1.24 5.26 2.25
C GLN A 46 -1.07 5.72 0.81
N ARG A 47 -1.88 6.71 0.43
CA ARG A 47 -1.75 7.40 -0.85
C ARG A 47 -0.87 8.64 -0.72
N PHE A 48 0.08 8.80 -1.64
CA PHE A 48 0.98 9.93 -1.74
C PHE A 48 0.59 10.77 -2.95
N ASP A 49 0.01 11.95 -2.70
CA ASP A 49 -0.48 12.82 -3.76
C ASP A 49 0.68 13.44 -4.57
N GLY A 50 0.59 13.40 -5.89
CA GLY A 50 1.57 14.01 -6.81
C GLY A 50 2.88 13.26 -6.94
N VAL A 51 2.97 12.01 -6.47
CA VAL A 51 4.22 11.23 -6.48
C VAL A 51 4.17 10.12 -7.52
N ASP A 52 5.24 10.01 -8.29
CA ASP A 52 5.39 9.00 -9.36
C ASP A 52 6.03 7.70 -8.82
N HIS A 53 6.08 6.69 -9.69
CA HIS A 53 6.65 5.37 -9.45
C HIS A 53 8.03 5.46 -8.79
N VAL A 54 8.28 4.62 -7.78
CA VAL A 54 9.52 4.54 -6.99
C VAL A 54 9.96 5.81 -6.23
N LEU A 55 9.19 6.90 -6.23
CA LEU A 55 9.60 8.18 -5.63
C LEU A 55 9.02 8.47 -4.25
N LEU A 56 8.23 7.57 -3.66
CA LEU A 56 7.53 7.82 -2.38
C LEU A 56 8.46 8.27 -1.25
N TRP A 57 9.57 7.55 -1.05
CA TRP A 57 10.56 7.94 -0.04
C TRP A 57 11.27 9.25 -0.40
N ASN A 58 11.55 9.50 -1.68
CA ASN A 58 12.19 10.75 -2.11
C ASN A 58 11.28 11.98 -1.90
N ALA A 59 9.97 11.82 -2.07
CA ALA A 59 9.00 12.89 -1.91
C ALA A 59 8.77 13.24 -0.43
N ASP A 60 8.64 12.23 0.44
CA ASP A 60 8.47 12.42 1.88
C ASP A 60 9.07 11.25 2.69
N PRO A 61 10.38 11.32 2.99
CA PRO A 61 11.07 10.27 3.75
C PRO A 61 10.45 10.02 5.12
N ALA A 62 10.07 11.10 5.82
CA ALA A 62 9.57 11.02 7.19
C ALA A 62 8.21 10.30 7.23
N ARG A 63 7.29 10.64 6.33
CA ARG A 63 6.01 9.95 6.22
C ARG A 63 6.17 8.49 5.80
N TYR A 64 7.03 8.22 4.82
CA TYR A 64 7.29 6.85 4.36
C TYR A 64 7.82 5.98 5.50
N GLU A 65 8.86 6.46 6.18
CA GLU A 65 9.49 5.73 7.29
C GLU A 65 8.52 5.53 8.46
N ALA A 66 7.74 6.56 8.82
CA ALA A 66 6.72 6.43 9.87
C ALA A 66 5.65 5.39 9.52
N ALA A 67 5.21 5.33 8.25
CA ALA A 67 4.24 4.34 7.80
C ALA A 67 4.80 2.91 7.90
N VAL A 68 6.04 2.71 7.42
CA VAL A 68 6.70 1.39 7.48
C VAL A 68 6.97 0.96 8.91
N MET A 69 7.60 1.83 9.72
CA MET A 69 7.94 1.51 11.10
C MET A 69 6.70 1.29 11.97
N GLY A 70 5.65 2.10 11.78
CA GLY A 70 4.38 1.92 12.46
C GLY A 70 3.72 0.59 12.12
N PHE A 71 3.66 0.25 10.83
CA PHE A 71 3.12 -1.05 10.41
C PHE A 71 3.93 -2.23 10.98
N LEU A 72 5.27 -2.16 10.91
CA LEU A 72 6.12 -3.22 11.46
C LEU A 72 5.92 -3.39 12.96
N ALA A 73 5.82 -2.30 13.71
CA ALA A 73 5.52 -2.38 15.15
C ALA A 73 4.17 -3.06 15.40
N ASP A 74 3.13 -2.70 14.64
CA ASP A 74 1.78 -3.24 14.81
C ASP A 74 1.69 -4.75 14.51
N VAL A 75 2.49 -5.26 13.57
CA VAL A 75 2.45 -6.69 13.16
C VAL A 75 3.48 -7.57 13.86
N THR A 76 4.54 -7.00 14.44
CA THR A 76 5.59 -7.78 15.14
C THR A 76 5.38 -7.87 16.64
N PHE A 77 4.67 -6.90 17.24
CA PHE A 77 4.35 -6.88 18.67
C PHE A 77 2.87 -7.19 18.91
N GLN A 78 2.38 -8.29 18.35
CA GLN A 78 1.04 -8.80 18.64
C GLN A 78 1.13 -9.69 19.89
N GLU A 79 0.47 -9.25 20.98
CA GLU A 79 0.21 -10.09 22.17
C GLU A 79 -0.86 -11.15 21.91
#